data_AF-A0A2P8HSB5-F1
#
_entry.id   AF-A0A2P8HSB5-F1
#
_cell.length_a   1.000
_cell.length_b   1.000
_cell.length_c   1.000
_cell.angle_alpha   90.00
_cell.angle_beta   90.00
_cell.angle_gamma   90.00
#
_symmetry.space_group_name_H-M   'P 1'
#
loop_
_entity.id
_entity.type
_entity.pdbx_description
1 polymer ?
#
loop_
_entity_poly.entity_id
_entity_poly.type
_entity_poly.pdbx_seq_one_letter_code
_entity_poly.pdbx_strand_id
1 'polypeptide(L)'
;MSLLSFQKALTDLIASPQLCLQVRAHPAETLSRYDLTPREVTRLKTVVHQQGMSVSCTLYRVNRITPIYTMLPYTCLLLGPALIPLAEEFWEICNKSDLQFKREITLFGDFLLQQITTGSLQNPYLGEIVAMELAINELKFLPRTALLNAPVNEEGLHPLIRLVPFDHEPEPLLIELSRMQIPPFTAGTGEYFLVIDHREEELSFSTLPRKTGAVAL
;
A
#
# COMPACT_ATOMS: atom_id res chain seq x y z
N MET A 1 -20.65 19.49 24.98
CA MET A 1 -19.23 19.08 25.16
C MET A 1 -19.08 17.71 24.56
N SER A 2 -18.14 17.55 23.63
CA SER A 2 -18.01 16.33 22.83
C SER A 2 -16.67 15.66 23.12
N LEU A 3 -16.68 14.60 23.93
CA LEU A 3 -15.54 13.70 24.13
C LEU A 3 -14.95 13.23 22.78
N LEU A 4 -15.81 13.11 21.77
CA LEU A 4 -15.45 12.75 20.40
C LEU A 4 -14.49 13.76 19.75
N SER A 5 -14.70 15.06 19.97
CA SER A 5 -13.84 16.12 19.40
C SER A 5 -12.43 16.07 19.98
N PHE A 6 -12.31 15.89 21.31
CA PHE A 6 -11.02 15.69 21.96
C PHE A 6 -10.32 14.40 21.50
N GLN A 7 -11.05 13.29 21.42
CA GLN A 7 -10.50 12.02 20.93
C GLN A 7 -10.00 12.15 19.49
N LYS A 8 -10.79 12.77 18.61
CA LYS A 8 -10.39 13.05 17.23
C LYS A 8 -9.10 13.88 17.18
N ALA A 9 -9.05 15.00 17.92
CA ALA A 9 -7.85 15.84 17.95
C ALA A 9 -6.61 15.07 18.44
N LEU A 10 -6.76 14.22 19.45
CA LEU A 10 -5.67 13.38 19.95
C LEU A 10 -5.22 12.34 18.92
N THR A 11 -6.16 11.69 18.23
CA THR A 11 -5.84 10.72 17.17
C THR A 11 -5.15 11.39 15.99
N ASP A 12 -5.60 12.56 15.57
CA ASP A 12 -4.97 13.34 14.50
C ASP A 12 -3.53 13.73 14.88
N LEU A 13 -3.28 14.08 16.15
CA LEU A 13 -1.94 14.37 16.66
C LEU A 13 -1.02 13.16 16.63
N ILE A 14 -1.52 11.99 17.03
CA ILE A 14 -0.77 10.73 16.96
C ILE A 14 -0.45 10.37 15.50
N ALA A 15 -1.38 10.64 14.58
CA ALA A 15 -1.21 10.34 13.17
C ALA A 15 -0.25 11.31 12.44
N SER A 16 0.04 12.49 13.02
CA SER A 16 0.82 13.54 12.37
C SER A 16 1.82 14.22 13.32
N PRO A 17 3.12 13.87 13.23
CA PRO A 17 4.20 14.59 13.92
C PRO A 17 4.23 16.09 13.58
N GLN A 18 3.96 16.44 12.32
CA GLN A 18 3.90 17.81 11.83
C GLN A 18 2.80 18.59 12.56
N LEU A 19 1.62 17.98 12.75
CA LEU A 19 0.56 18.60 13.54
C LEU A 19 0.96 18.81 15.00
N CYS A 20 1.68 17.86 15.59
CA CYS A 20 2.23 18.05 16.94
C CYS A 20 3.15 19.28 17.00
N LEU A 21 4.02 19.47 16.01
CA LEU A 21 4.90 20.65 15.93
C LEU A 21 4.09 21.95 15.76
N GLN A 22 3.05 21.94 14.92
CA GLN A 22 2.15 23.09 14.74
C GLN A 22 1.43 23.46 16.05
N VAL A 23 0.95 22.49 16.82
CA VAL A 23 0.33 22.76 18.14
C VAL A 23 1.36 23.30 19.14
N ARG A 24 2.63 22.89 19.07
CA ARG A 24 3.69 23.46 19.94
C ARG A 24 3.97 24.92 19.61
N ALA A 25 4.02 25.27 18.32
CA ALA A 25 4.32 26.62 17.86
C ALA A 25 3.11 27.58 17.96
N HIS A 26 1.94 27.14 17.47
CA HIS A 26 0.73 27.94 17.31
C HIS A 26 -0.51 27.18 17.83
N PRO A 27 -0.61 26.93 19.15
CA PRO A 27 -1.64 26.06 19.72
C PRO A 27 -3.06 26.58 19.50
N ALA A 28 -3.29 27.89 19.64
CA ALA A 28 -4.62 28.49 19.53
C ALA A 28 -5.18 28.37 18.11
N GLU A 29 -4.36 28.72 17.11
CA GLU A 29 -4.71 28.61 15.70
C GLU A 29 -4.95 27.16 15.31
N THR A 30 -4.00 26.28 15.62
CA THR A 30 -4.05 24.88 15.19
C THR A 30 -5.21 24.11 15.81
N LEU A 31 -5.51 24.36 17.09
CA LEU A 31 -6.58 23.66 17.80
C LEU A 31 -7.98 24.27 17.56
N SER A 32 -8.08 25.47 16.97
CA SER A 32 -9.36 26.14 16.69
C SER A 32 -10.27 25.35 15.74
N ARG A 33 -9.70 24.45 14.94
CA ARG A 33 -10.43 23.55 14.03
C ARG A 33 -11.21 22.44 14.74
N TYR A 34 -11.05 22.29 16.05
CA TYR A 34 -11.75 21.31 16.87
C TYR A 34 -12.70 22.01 17.85
N ASP A 35 -13.88 21.43 18.07
CA ASP A 35 -14.81 21.87 19.12
C ASP A 35 -14.29 21.40 20.48
N LEU A 36 -13.38 22.18 21.08
CA LEU A 36 -12.68 21.83 22.31
C LEU A 36 -12.98 22.82 23.42
N THR A 37 -13.07 22.29 24.62
CA THR A 37 -13.23 23.08 25.84
C THR A 37 -11.88 23.66 26.28
N PRO A 38 -11.85 24.74 27.08
CA PRO A 38 -10.59 25.31 27.56
C PRO A 38 -9.69 24.29 28.30
N ARG A 39 -10.30 23.34 29.02
CA ARG A 39 -9.61 22.25 29.69
C ARG A 39 -8.96 21.27 28.70
N GLU A 40 -9.68 20.91 27.65
CA GLU A 40 -9.19 20.00 26.60
C GLU A 40 -8.05 20.61 25.79
N VAL A 41 -8.18 21.90 25.43
CA VAL A 41 -7.10 22.66 24.79
C VAL A 41 -5.84 22.63 25.66
N THR A 42 -5.99 22.89 26.96
CA THR A 42 -4.87 22.84 27.91
C THR A 42 -4.23 21.45 27.95
N ARG A 43 -5.04 20.38 27.97
CA ARG A 43 -4.52 18.99 27.97
C ARG A 43 -3.76 18.67 26.69
N LEU A 44 -4.29 18.99 25.51
CA LEU A 44 -3.61 18.72 24.24
C LEU A 44 -2.28 19.49 24.13
N LYS A 45 -2.25 20.75 24.56
CA LYS A 45 -1.01 21.55 24.65
C LYS A 45 0.05 20.87 25.51
N THR A 46 -0.33 20.31 26.66
CA THR A 46 0.61 19.58 27.52
C THR A 46 1.05 18.27 26.87
N VAL A 47 0.10 17.49 26.33
CA VAL A 47 0.35 16.16 25.77
C VAL A 47 1.35 16.20 24.62
N VAL A 48 1.27 17.19 23.72
CA VAL A 48 2.21 17.27 22.58
C VAL A 48 3.67 17.47 23.01
N HIS A 49 3.95 17.90 24.24
CA HIS A 49 5.31 18.04 24.78
C HIS A 49 5.81 16.80 25.53
N GLN A 50 4.94 15.81 25.76
CA GLN A 50 5.31 14.58 26.47
C GLN A 50 6.07 13.63 25.54
N GLN A 51 7.08 12.93 26.08
CA GLN A 51 7.83 11.91 25.33
C GLN A 51 6.92 10.80 24.78
N GLY A 52 5.85 10.45 25.52
CA GLY A 52 4.87 9.46 25.09
C GLY A 52 4.15 9.81 23.79
N MET A 53 4.00 11.10 23.46
CA MET A 53 3.43 11.50 22.17
C MET A 53 4.36 11.15 21.01
N SER A 54 5.67 11.36 21.17
CA SER A 54 6.66 10.97 20.15
C SER A 54 6.64 9.46 19.90
N VAL A 55 6.58 8.66 20.98
CA VAL A 55 6.48 7.19 20.86
C VAL A 55 5.19 6.78 20.14
N SER A 56 4.06 7.42 20.49
CA SER A 56 2.78 7.15 19.85
C SER A 56 2.81 7.45 18.35
N CYS A 57 3.40 8.57 17.95
CA CYS A 57 3.58 8.92 16.54
C CYS A 57 4.46 7.89 15.79
N THR A 58 5.57 7.47 16.41
CA THR A 58 6.45 6.45 15.84
C THR A 58 5.72 5.13 15.66
N LEU A 59 5.00 4.65 16.69
CA LEU A 59 4.24 3.41 16.63
C LEU A 59 3.16 3.47 15.55
N TYR A 60 2.46 4.59 15.41
CA TYR A 60 1.48 4.78 14.36
C TYR A 60 2.10 4.63 12.96
N ARG A 61 3.24 5.30 12.70
CA ARG A 61 3.95 5.21 11.42
C ARG A 61 4.48 3.80 11.15
N VAL A 62 5.04 3.14 12.17
CA VAL A 62 5.49 1.75 12.07
C VAL A 62 4.32 0.84 11.67
N ASN A 63 3.17 0.98 12.33
CA ASN A 63 1.98 0.18 12.01
C ASN A 63 1.49 0.38 10.57
N ARG A 64 1.71 1.57 9.98
CA ARG A 64 1.35 1.84 8.58
C ARG A 64 2.38 1.34 7.57
N ILE A 65 3.67 1.42 7.90
CA ILE A 65 4.74 0.99 6.97
C ILE A 65 4.98 -0.53 6.99
N THR A 66 4.72 -1.21 8.11
CA THR A 66 4.90 -2.67 8.22
C THR A 66 4.10 -3.46 7.18
N PRO A 67 2.80 -3.17 6.94
CA PRO A 67 2.05 -3.80 5.85
C PRO A 67 2.70 -3.63 4.48
N ILE A 68 3.22 -2.43 4.18
CA ILE A 68 3.86 -2.11 2.91
C ILE A 68 5.12 -2.97 2.73
N TYR A 69 6.02 -3.00 3.72
CA TYR A 69 7.23 -3.84 3.65
C TYR A 69 6.94 -5.34 3.59
N THR A 70 5.87 -5.78 4.26
CA THR A 70 5.57 -7.21 4.40
C THR A 70 4.86 -7.76 3.17
N MET A 71 4.01 -6.96 2.54
CA MET A 71 3.11 -7.40 1.48
C MET A 71 3.55 -6.91 0.09
N LEU A 72 4.37 -5.87 0.01
CA LEU A 72 4.91 -5.32 -1.24
C LEU A 72 6.47 -5.31 -1.24
N PRO A 73 7.14 -6.41 -0.88
CA PRO A 73 8.59 -6.44 -0.70
C PRO A 73 9.38 -6.09 -1.97
N TYR A 74 8.93 -6.53 -3.16
CA TYR A 74 9.62 -6.26 -4.42
C TYR A 74 9.39 -4.82 -4.88
N THR A 75 8.18 -4.30 -4.69
CA THR A 75 7.90 -2.86 -4.85
C THR A 75 8.83 -2.04 -3.96
N CYS A 76 8.96 -2.40 -2.68
CA CYS A 76 9.86 -1.70 -1.75
C CYS A 76 11.32 -1.74 -2.21
N LEU A 77 11.78 -2.88 -2.71
CA LEU A 77 13.13 -3.05 -3.28
C LEU A 77 13.35 -2.12 -4.48
N LEU A 78 12.40 -2.06 -5.42
CA LEU A 78 12.48 -1.23 -6.62
C LEU A 78 12.36 0.27 -6.33
N LEU A 79 11.60 0.66 -5.30
CA LEU A 79 11.50 2.04 -4.84
C LEU A 79 12.79 2.50 -4.13
N GLY A 80 13.44 1.61 -3.39
CA GLY A 80 14.68 1.88 -2.67
C GLY A 80 14.56 3.15 -1.80
N PRO A 81 15.46 4.14 -1.95
CA PRO A 81 15.43 5.39 -1.17
C PRO A 81 14.15 6.22 -1.33
N ALA A 82 13.39 6.05 -2.41
CA ALA A 82 12.16 6.80 -2.66
C ALA A 82 10.96 6.32 -1.82
N LEU A 83 11.06 5.13 -1.19
CA LEU A 83 9.96 4.53 -0.45
C LEU A 83 9.43 5.41 0.69
N ILE A 84 10.31 5.91 1.55
CA ILE A 84 9.89 6.68 2.73
C ILE A 84 9.25 8.02 2.33
N PRO A 85 9.85 8.84 1.44
CA PRO A 85 9.19 10.06 0.96
C PRO A 85 7.81 9.80 0.34
N LEU A 86 7.67 8.76 -0.50
CA LEU A 86 6.39 8.41 -1.12
C LEU A 86 5.35 7.93 -0.10
N ALA A 87 5.78 7.17 0.91
CA ALA A 87 4.89 6.74 1.99
C ALA A 87 4.40 7.94 2.81
N GLU A 88 5.27 8.92 3.10
CA GLU A 88 4.85 10.15 3.79
C GLU A 88 3.84 10.96 2.96
N GLU A 89 4.07 11.15 1.66
CA GLU A 89 3.12 11.81 0.76
C GLU A 89 1.77 11.08 0.73
N PHE A 90 1.80 9.76 0.58
CA PHE A 90 0.60 8.94 0.64
C PHE A 90 -0.16 9.10 1.97
N TRP A 91 0.54 9.16 3.10
CA TRP A 91 -0.09 9.30 4.42
C TRP A 91 -0.71 10.69 4.64
N GLU A 92 -0.16 11.72 4.01
CA GLU A 92 -0.74 13.07 4.02
C GLU A 92 -2.06 13.12 3.24
N ILE A 93 -2.13 12.45 2.08
CA ILE A 93 -3.35 12.36 1.26
C ILE A 93 -4.37 11.43 1.92
N CYS A 94 -3.93 10.25 2.37
CA CYS A 94 -4.76 9.22 2.98
C CYS A 94 -4.56 9.20 4.51
N ASN A 95 -5.17 10.18 5.19
CA ASN A 95 -5.12 10.33 6.64
C ASN A 95 -6.05 9.36 7.41
N LYS A 96 -6.94 8.64 6.71
CA LYS A 96 -7.87 7.66 7.31
C LYS A 96 -7.35 6.25 7.09
N SER A 97 -6.42 5.82 7.94
CA SER A 97 -6.05 4.41 8.07
C SER A 97 -6.87 3.76 9.19
N ASP A 98 -7.45 2.60 8.92
CA ASP A 98 -8.00 1.70 9.93
C ASP A 98 -6.96 0.69 10.43
N LEU A 99 -5.69 0.86 10.02
CA LEU A 99 -4.55 -0.01 10.31
C LEU A 99 -4.75 -1.46 9.82
N GLN A 100 -5.69 -1.68 8.90
CA GLN A 100 -5.89 -2.98 8.28
C GLN A 100 -4.94 -3.14 7.10
N PHE A 101 -4.16 -4.22 7.12
CA PHE A 101 -3.13 -4.51 6.12
C PHE A 101 -3.69 -4.44 4.70
N LYS A 102 -4.81 -5.13 4.44
CA LYS A 102 -5.45 -5.19 3.11
C LYS A 102 -5.74 -3.80 2.56
N ARG A 103 -6.36 -2.93 3.37
CA ARG A 103 -6.74 -1.59 2.93
C ARG A 103 -5.51 -0.71 2.71
N GLU A 104 -4.56 -0.74 3.63
CA GLU A 104 -3.34 0.07 3.55
C GLU A 104 -2.55 -0.25 2.28
N ILE A 105 -2.33 -1.54 1.96
CA ILE A 105 -1.56 -1.94 0.79
C ILE A 105 -2.30 -1.63 -0.52
N THR A 106 -3.63 -1.76 -0.54
CA THR A 106 -4.42 -1.50 -1.75
C THR A 106 -4.35 -0.02 -2.09
N LEU A 107 -4.61 0.85 -1.11
CA LEU A 107 -4.57 2.29 -1.32
C LEU A 107 -3.16 2.80 -1.64
N PHE A 108 -2.12 2.22 -1.02
CA PHE A 108 -0.74 2.58 -1.36
C PHE A 108 -0.36 2.13 -2.77
N GLY A 109 -0.77 0.92 -3.17
CA GLY A 109 -0.56 0.41 -4.52
C GLY A 109 -1.25 1.27 -5.58
N ASP A 110 -2.51 1.63 -5.37
CA ASP A 110 -3.26 2.53 -6.27
C ASP A 110 -2.57 3.90 -6.39
N PHE A 111 -2.09 4.44 -5.26
CA PHE A 111 -1.31 5.68 -5.23
C PHE A 111 -0.04 5.56 -6.10
N LEU A 112 0.73 4.47 -5.96
CA LEU A 112 1.93 4.25 -6.77
C LEU A 112 1.61 4.12 -8.27
N LEU A 113 0.57 3.36 -8.63
CA LEU A 113 0.14 3.21 -10.02
C LEU A 113 -0.27 4.54 -10.64
N GLN A 114 -0.92 5.41 -9.86
CA GLN A 114 -1.23 6.78 -10.29
C GLN A 114 0.05 7.61 -10.50
N GLN A 115 1.03 7.54 -9.60
CA GLN A 115 2.30 8.27 -9.75
C GLN A 115 3.11 7.78 -10.95
N ILE A 116 3.05 6.49 -11.27
CA ILE A 116 3.68 5.91 -12.47
C ILE A 116 2.97 6.42 -13.73
N THR A 117 1.64 6.37 -13.75
CA THR A 117 0.83 6.80 -14.91
C THR A 117 1.02 8.29 -15.22
N THR A 118 1.20 9.12 -14.20
CA THR A 118 1.47 10.57 -14.36
C THR A 118 2.93 10.88 -14.68
N GLY A 119 3.83 9.89 -14.65
CA GLY A 119 5.26 10.05 -14.93
C GLY A 119 6.09 10.62 -13.79
N SER A 120 5.49 10.86 -12.61
CA SER A 120 6.17 11.32 -11.39
C SER A 120 7.14 10.26 -10.83
N LEU A 121 6.85 8.97 -11.10
CA LEU A 121 7.68 7.86 -10.67
C LEU A 121 8.10 7.02 -11.87
N GLN A 122 9.41 6.94 -12.09
CA GLN A 122 9.99 6.28 -13.26
C GLN A 122 10.84 5.08 -12.84
N ASN A 123 10.31 3.89 -13.10
CA ASN A 123 11.04 2.63 -13.04
C ASN A 123 10.35 1.66 -14.02
N PRO A 124 11.10 1.05 -14.95
CA PRO A 124 10.51 0.27 -16.05
C PRO A 124 9.72 -0.95 -15.58
N TYR A 125 10.04 -1.50 -14.40
CA TYR A 125 9.42 -2.72 -13.88
C TYR A 125 8.36 -2.45 -12.81
N LEU A 126 8.36 -1.25 -12.23
CA LEU A 126 7.61 -0.98 -11.00
C LEU A 126 6.10 -1.14 -11.19
N GLY A 127 5.55 -0.71 -12.32
CA GLY A 127 4.10 -0.83 -12.58
C GLY A 127 3.64 -2.29 -12.57
N GLU A 128 4.38 -3.16 -13.25
CA GLU A 128 4.08 -4.59 -13.37
C GLU A 128 4.23 -5.30 -12.03
N ILE A 129 5.29 -4.96 -11.28
CA ILE A 129 5.57 -5.56 -9.97
C ILE A 129 4.55 -5.12 -8.92
N VAL A 130 4.15 -3.84 -8.90
CA VAL A 130 3.07 -3.36 -8.04
C VAL A 130 1.77 -4.10 -8.35
N ALA A 131 1.40 -4.20 -9.63
CA ALA A 131 0.19 -4.91 -10.06
C ALA A 131 0.21 -6.40 -9.65
N MET A 132 1.36 -7.06 -9.81
CA MET A 132 1.55 -8.45 -9.40
C MET A 132 1.40 -8.64 -7.90
N GLU A 133 2.11 -7.86 -7.09
CA GLU A 133 2.06 -8.01 -5.63
C GLU A 133 0.65 -7.69 -5.09
N LEU A 134 -0.05 -6.69 -5.66
CA LEU A 134 -1.45 -6.43 -5.33
C LEU A 134 -2.36 -7.62 -5.66
N ALA A 135 -2.20 -8.25 -6.83
CA ALA A 135 -2.96 -9.43 -7.22
C ALA A 135 -2.69 -10.64 -6.30
N ILE A 136 -1.43 -10.88 -5.95
CA ILE A 136 -1.02 -11.91 -4.97
C ILE A 136 -1.72 -11.66 -3.63
N ASN A 137 -1.68 -10.42 -3.15
CA ASN A 137 -2.25 -10.09 -1.85
C ASN A 137 -3.77 -10.16 -1.85
N GLU A 138 -4.41 -9.74 -2.94
CA GLU A 138 -5.86 -9.89 -3.13
C GLU A 138 -6.27 -11.36 -2.95
N LEU A 139 -5.58 -12.27 -3.65
CA LEU A 139 -5.79 -13.73 -3.56
C LEU A 139 -5.60 -14.26 -2.13
N LYS A 140 -4.53 -13.83 -1.44
CA LYS A 140 -4.26 -14.22 -0.04
C LYS A 140 -5.35 -13.78 0.95
N PHE A 141 -6.10 -12.73 0.65
CA PHE A 141 -7.21 -12.26 1.48
C PHE A 141 -8.56 -12.89 1.14
N LEU A 142 -8.64 -13.74 0.12
CA LEU A 142 -9.88 -14.43 -0.23
C LEU A 142 -10.12 -15.66 0.65
N PRO A 143 -11.38 -16.01 0.94
CA PRO A 143 -11.72 -17.25 1.64
C PRO A 143 -11.54 -18.46 0.70
N ARG A 144 -10.28 -18.89 0.49
CA ARG A 144 -9.90 -19.94 -0.49
C ARG A 144 -10.83 -21.17 -0.45
N THR A 145 -11.04 -21.74 0.73
CA THR A 145 -11.85 -22.97 0.91
C THR A 145 -13.30 -22.81 0.43
N ALA A 146 -13.89 -21.63 0.57
CA ALA A 146 -15.24 -21.34 0.09
C ALA A 146 -15.29 -21.17 -1.44
N LEU A 147 -14.16 -20.82 -2.07
CA LEU A 147 -14.07 -20.47 -3.49
C LEU A 147 -13.52 -21.60 -4.37
N LEU A 148 -13.01 -22.70 -3.81
CA LEU A 148 -12.46 -23.82 -4.59
C LEU A 148 -13.47 -24.43 -5.58
N ASN A 149 -14.76 -24.41 -5.23
CA ASN A 149 -15.83 -24.96 -6.05
C ASN A 149 -16.70 -23.85 -6.69
N ALA A 150 -16.24 -22.60 -6.64
CA ALA A 150 -16.97 -21.50 -7.25
C ALA A 150 -16.92 -21.63 -8.78
N PRO A 151 -18.01 -21.28 -9.50
CA PRO A 151 -17.98 -21.24 -10.95
C PRO A 151 -16.95 -20.21 -11.43
N VAL A 152 -16.44 -20.42 -12.65
CA VAL A 152 -15.67 -19.40 -13.35
C VAL A 152 -16.51 -18.14 -13.58
N ASN A 153 -15.85 -16.99 -13.67
CA ASN A 153 -16.51 -15.73 -13.99
C ASN A 153 -16.97 -15.69 -15.46
N GLU A 154 -17.60 -14.59 -15.88
CA GLU A 154 -18.08 -14.39 -17.27
C GLU A 154 -16.96 -14.46 -18.32
N GLU A 155 -15.71 -14.25 -17.90
CA GLU A 155 -14.51 -14.31 -18.74
C GLU A 155 -13.88 -15.72 -18.77
N GLY A 156 -14.49 -16.70 -18.09
CA GLY A 156 -13.96 -18.05 -17.96
C GLY A 156 -12.87 -18.21 -16.88
N LEU A 157 -12.50 -17.14 -16.18
CA LEU A 157 -11.45 -17.19 -15.16
C LEU A 157 -11.98 -17.66 -13.80
N HIS A 158 -11.26 -18.59 -13.18
CA HIS A 158 -11.57 -19.03 -11.82
C HIS A 158 -11.34 -17.90 -10.79
N PRO A 159 -12.18 -17.72 -9.75
CA PRO A 159 -12.04 -16.63 -8.77
C PRO A 159 -10.70 -16.58 -8.01
N LEU A 160 -9.99 -17.71 -7.96
CA LEU A 160 -8.66 -17.86 -7.34
C LEU A 160 -7.49 -17.72 -8.33
N ILE A 161 -7.77 -17.28 -9.56
CA ILE A 161 -6.75 -17.01 -10.58
C ILE A 161 -6.74 -15.51 -10.88
N ARG A 162 -5.56 -14.94 -11.09
CA ARG A 162 -5.37 -13.58 -11.62
C ARG A 162 -4.48 -13.63 -12.85
N LEU A 163 -4.80 -12.78 -13.82
CA LEU A 163 -3.97 -12.50 -14.98
C LEU A 163 -3.42 -11.09 -14.82
N VAL A 164 -2.09 -10.98 -14.71
CA VAL A 164 -1.42 -9.69 -14.55
C VAL A 164 -0.66 -9.38 -15.83
N PRO A 165 -0.92 -8.23 -16.50
CA PRO A 165 -0.19 -7.85 -17.69
C PRO A 165 1.25 -7.46 -17.36
N PHE A 166 2.18 -7.89 -18.19
CA PHE A 166 3.59 -7.51 -18.16
C PHE A 166 4.02 -7.10 -19.57
N ASP A 167 4.72 -5.98 -19.66
CA ASP A 167 5.47 -5.52 -20.83
C ASP A 167 6.84 -6.21 -20.91
N HIS A 168 7.39 -6.72 -19.81
CA HIS A 168 8.64 -7.48 -19.77
C HIS A 168 8.40 -8.96 -19.55
N GLU A 169 9.32 -9.81 -20.00
CA GLU A 169 9.23 -11.25 -19.72
C GLU A 169 9.27 -11.50 -18.20
N PRO A 170 8.22 -12.09 -17.58
CA PRO A 170 8.14 -12.16 -16.12
C PRO A 170 9.23 -13.01 -15.48
N GLU A 171 9.57 -14.16 -16.08
CA GLU A 171 10.42 -15.16 -15.42
C GLU A 171 11.83 -14.63 -15.07
N PRO A 172 12.61 -14.02 -15.98
CA PRO A 172 13.90 -13.42 -15.64
C PRO A 172 13.81 -12.34 -14.56
N LEU A 173 12.76 -11.51 -14.62
CA LEU A 173 12.53 -10.42 -13.67
C LEU A 173 12.28 -10.98 -12.25
N LEU A 174 11.38 -11.96 -12.15
CA LEU A 174 10.99 -12.56 -10.87
C LEU A 174 12.11 -13.40 -10.25
N ILE A 175 12.96 -14.04 -11.07
CA ILE A 175 14.16 -14.74 -10.57
C ILE A 175 15.08 -13.78 -9.81
N GLU A 176 15.38 -12.61 -10.37
CA GLU A 176 16.27 -11.64 -9.72
C GLU A 176 15.61 -11.02 -8.49
N LEU A 177 14.32 -10.67 -8.57
CA LEU A 177 13.58 -10.14 -7.43
C LEU A 177 13.45 -11.15 -6.28
N SER A 178 13.30 -12.44 -6.57
CA SER A 178 13.27 -13.51 -5.56
C SER A 178 14.56 -13.59 -4.74
N ARG A 179 15.68 -13.14 -5.31
CA ARG A 179 17.00 -13.03 -4.65
C ARG A 179 17.21 -11.69 -3.96
N MET A 180 16.18 -10.83 -3.92
CA MET A 180 16.25 -9.45 -3.45
C MET A 180 17.30 -8.61 -4.20
N GLN A 181 17.44 -8.85 -5.50
CA GLN A 181 18.33 -8.10 -6.39
C GLN A 181 17.54 -7.24 -7.35
N ILE A 182 18.08 -6.06 -7.69
CA ILE A 182 17.48 -5.19 -8.70
C ILE A 182 17.77 -5.82 -10.06
N PRO A 183 16.73 -6.16 -10.85
CA PRO A 183 16.93 -6.76 -12.16
C PRO A 183 17.69 -5.83 -13.10
N PRO A 184 18.59 -6.35 -13.95
CA PRO A 184 19.31 -5.54 -14.92
C PRO A 184 18.34 -5.00 -15.97
N PHE A 185 18.54 -3.74 -16.37
CA PHE A 185 17.70 -3.12 -17.39
C PHE A 185 17.71 -3.92 -18.69
N THR A 186 16.52 -4.24 -19.19
CA THR A 186 16.31 -4.99 -20.42
C THR A 186 15.48 -4.12 -21.36
N ALA A 187 16.01 -3.82 -22.56
CA ALA A 187 15.34 -2.94 -23.51
C ALA A 187 14.20 -3.62 -24.30
N GLY A 188 14.09 -4.95 -24.21
CA GLY A 188 13.05 -5.71 -24.91
C GLY A 188 11.74 -5.66 -24.15
N THR A 189 10.73 -5.01 -24.73
CA THR A 189 9.34 -5.11 -24.30
C THR A 189 8.56 -6.05 -25.21
N GLY A 190 7.51 -6.66 -24.68
CA GLY A 190 6.59 -7.56 -25.35
C GLY A 190 5.22 -7.50 -24.69
N GLU A 191 4.33 -8.44 -24.99
CA GLU A 191 3.02 -8.52 -24.34
C GLU A 191 2.87 -9.89 -23.67
N TYR A 192 2.94 -9.90 -22.33
CA TYR A 192 2.88 -11.10 -21.51
C TYR A 192 1.73 -11.02 -20.51
N PHE A 193 1.21 -12.18 -20.14
CA PHE A 193 0.38 -12.35 -18.95
C PHE A 193 1.09 -13.27 -17.97
N LEU A 194 1.27 -12.78 -16.75
CA LEU A 194 1.59 -13.63 -15.61
C LEU A 194 0.28 -14.18 -15.05
N VAL A 195 0.12 -15.49 -15.11
CA VAL A 195 -0.96 -16.22 -14.45
C VAL A 195 -0.54 -16.52 -13.02
N ILE A 196 -1.35 -16.08 -12.07
CA ILE A 196 -1.17 -16.33 -10.64
C ILE A 196 -2.33 -17.22 -10.21
N ASP A 197 -2.04 -18.46 -9.81
CA ASP A 197 -3.05 -19.45 -9.46
C ASP A 197 -2.94 -19.84 -7.98
N HIS A 198 -4.02 -19.58 -7.24
CA HIS A 198 -4.16 -19.87 -5.80
C HIS A 198 -5.16 -20.99 -5.51
N ARG A 199 -5.45 -21.87 -6.50
CA ARG A 199 -6.30 -23.04 -6.28
C ARG A 199 -5.64 -24.08 -5.39
N GLU A 200 -4.31 -24.20 -5.41
CA GLU A 200 -3.54 -25.06 -4.52
C GLU A 200 -3.15 -24.34 -3.21
N GLU A 201 -2.52 -25.05 -2.26
CA GLU A 201 -2.06 -24.44 -1.00
C GLU A 201 -0.97 -23.38 -1.25
N GLU A 202 -0.05 -23.66 -2.17
CA GLU A 202 0.97 -22.73 -2.61
C GLU A 202 0.52 -21.99 -3.88
N LEU A 203 0.95 -20.73 -4.00
CA LEU A 203 0.76 -19.97 -5.23
C LEU A 203 1.64 -20.54 -6.34
N SER A 204 1.05 -20.78 -7.50
CA SER A 204 1.80 -21.14 -8.70
C SER A 204 1.77 -20.00 -9.72
N PHE A 205 2.85 -19.91 -10.49
CA PHE A 205 3.07 -18.85 -11.48
C PHE A 205 3.34 -19.49 -12.84
N SER A 206 2.73 -18.95 -13.88
CA SER A 206 3.06 -19.32 -15.26
C SER A 206 2.92 -18.13 -16.19
N THR A 207 3.69 -18.12 -17.28
CA THR A 207 3.67 -17.04 -18.26
C THR A 207 2.92 -17.48 -19.51
N LEU A 208 1.99 -16.64 -19.97
CA LEU A 208 1.31 -16.80 -21.25
C LEU A 208 1.65 -15.62 -22.16
N PRO A 209 1.89 -15.84 -23.46
CA PRO A 209 1.94 -14.73 -24.40
C PRO A 209 0.54 -14.11 -24.49
N ARG A 210 0.45 -12.77 -24.41
CA ARG A 210 -0.79 -12.03 -24.62
C ARG A 210 -1.12 -12.03 -26.12
N LYS A 211 -1.62 -13.15 -26.63
CA LYS A 211 -2.15 -13.19 -28.00
C LYS A 211 -3.38 -12.28 -28.08
N THR A 212 -3.44 -11.47 -29.13
CA THR A 212 -4.57 -10.61 -29.47
C THR A 212 -5.79 -11.49 -29.81
N GLY A 213 -6.54 -11.93 -28.80
CA GLY A 213 -7.78 -12.69 -28.98
C GLY A 213 -8.04 -13.72 -27.89
N ALA A 214 -9.02 -13.40 -27.03
CA ALA A 214 -9.79 -14.27 -26.14
C ALA A 214 -9.06 -15.54 -25.64
N VAL A 215 -8.46 -15.44 -24.46
CA VAL A 215 -8.00 -16.62 -23.73
C VAL A 215 -9.17 -17.16 -22.93
N ALA A 216 -9.76 -18.27 -23.39
CA ALA A 216 -10.51 -19.17 -22.52
C ALA A 216 -9.48 -20.00 -21.72
N LEU A 217 -9.43 -19.80 -20.41
CA LEU A 217 -8.67 -20.61 -19.45
C LEU A 217 -9.63 -21.45 -18.60
#